data_AF-A0A451CHA1-F1
#
_entry.id   AF-A0A451CHA1-F1
#
_cell.length_a   1.000
_cell.length_b   1.000
_cell.length_c   1.000
_cell.angle_alpha   90.00
_cell.angle_beta   90.00
_cell.angle_gamma   90.00
#
_symmetry.space_group_name_H-M   'P 1'
#
loop_
_entity.id
_entity.type
_entity.pdbx_description
1 polymer ?
#
loop_
_entity_poly.entity_id
_entity_poly.type
_entity_poly.pdbx_seq_one_letter_code
_entity_poly.pdbx_strand_id
1 'polypeptide(L)'
;MSKPSAHQFAHSHYYEMPDGTIKQINPFTGTAVWTPPGRGNKPISNVIPASAKEIEPMEREDYCNFCEARYPNTPPEKARMVKVNGEHAVITAVKAEELYDTTAEFRRIPNLFEIVTFDYWATNYNFGMTPGNLRRKADYLASTGGIRHVTSVVDLKLRAANYTDQQIKSIPLEEKLEMSNAFFGGGHEVIVARRHYKPGARYDTELCSSGELTPEEHYRYFTFTIEAMEDIVKNNRYVRYVSVFQNWLSNAGASFDHLHKQLVAIDEWGVAIEQEIAHFRTNRNYYNELGANFAGYHNLVFAENNHAIAYVEIGRRHPTIAIYSKSEHAMPHDHTDEEIRGISDIVHACHSAMGSRIPCNEEWYYSPIDAIENIPWHILIRWRTSNPAGFEGGTRIYVNPVSPNALRDKIVPRLFELKNQGKIEAFPIAWECPCQPNALRYIVGSKP
;
A
#
# COMPACT_ATOMS: atom_id res chain seq x y z
N MET A 1 -6.61 -31.51 29.51
CA MET A 1 -5.44 -30.79 28.98
C MET A 1 -5.46 -29.40 29.57
N SER A 2 -4.48 -29.06 30.42
CA SER A 2 -4.40 -27.74 31.04
C SER A 2 -4.13 -26.68 29.98
N LYS A 3 -4.89 -25.58 29.98
CA LYS A 3 -4.55 -24.38 29.19
C LYS A 3 -3.12 -23.96 29.57
N PRO A 4 -2.21 -23.72 28.61
CA PRO A 4 -0.87 -23.23 28.95
C PRO A 4 -1.00 -21.88 29.68
N SER A 5 -0.13 -21.61 30.65
CA SER A 5 -0.14 -20.33 31.35
C SER A 5 0.34 -19.22 30.40
N ALA A 6 -0.11 -17.97 30.61
CA ALA A 6 0.32 -16.82 29.80
C ALA A 6 1.86 -16.65 29.75
N HIS A 7 2.57 -17.07 30.80
CA HIS A 7 4.04 -17.09 30.84
C HIS A 7 4.66 -18.11 29.87
N GLN A 8 3.97 -19.19 29.54
CA GLN A 8 4.41 -20.23 28.62
C GLN A 8 4.25 -19.79 27.15
N PHE A 9 3.26 -18.94 26.85
CA PHE A 9 3.02 -18.37 25.52
C PHE A 9 4.05 -17.32 25.10
N ALA A 10 4.54 -16.48 26.04
CA ALA A 10 5.55 -15.48 25.73
C ALA A 10 6.87 -16.10 25.22
N HIS A 11 7.27 -17.24 25.79
CA HIS A 11 8.52 -17.92 25.44
C HIS A 11 8.50 -18.62 24.06
N SER A 12 7.32 -18.93 23.49
CA SER A 12 7.25 -19.62 22.20
C SER A 12 7.48 -18.69 21.00
N HIS A 13 7.13 -17.41 21.13
CA HIS A 13 7.19 -16.45 20.02
C HIS A 13 8.30 -15.41 20.13
N TYR A 14 8.76 -15.10 21.34
CA TYR A 14 9.76 -14.05 21.55
C TYR A 14 10.65 -14.35 22.76
N TYR A 15 11.94 -14.53 22.53
CA TYR A 15 12.89 -14.90 23.58
C TYR A 15 14.25 -14.26 23.36
N GLU A 16 14.78 -13.61 24.39
CA GLU A 16 16.15 -13.10 24.42
C GLU A 16 17.06 -14.12 25.08
N MET A 17 18.07 -14.57 24.33
CA MET A 17 19.07 -15.53 24.78
C MET A 17 20.10 -14.84 25.70
N PRO A 18 20.85 -15.59 26.54
CA PRO A 18 21.87 -15.00 27.41
C PRO A 18 23.00 -14.24 26.71
N ASP A 19 23.26 -14.55 25.43
CA ASP A 19 24.23 -13.82 24.59
C ASP A 19 23.65 -12.53 24.00
N GLY A 20 22.39 -12.21 24.25
CA GLY A 20 21.66 -11.08 23.67
C GLY A 20 21.03 -11.35 22.31
N THR A 21 21.09 -12.58 21.79
CA THR A 21 20.40 -12.95 20.55
C THR A 21 18.89 -13.02 20.80
N ILE A 22 18.10 -12.26 20.05
CA ILE A 22 16.64 -12.34 20.13
C ILE A 22 16.13 -13.33 19.08
N LYS A 23 15.38 -14.35 19.53
CA LYS A 23 14.72 -15.33 18.66
C LYS A 23 13.22 -15.08 18.65
N GLN A 24 12.66 -15.10 17.46
CA GLN A 24 11.27 -14.74 17.21
C GLN A 24 10.61 -15.77 16.29
N ILE A 25 9.35 -16.09 16.54
CA ILE A 25 8.48 -16.83 15.61
C ILE A 25 7.24 -15.97 15.40
N ASN A 26 7.03 -15.50 14.17
CA ASN A 26 5.83 -14.72 13.86
C ASN A 26 4.61 -15.61 14.04
N PRO A 27 3.64 -15.20 14.88
CA PRO A 27 2.46 -16.01 15.11
C PRO A 27 1.63 -16.18 13.82
N PHE A 28 1.49 -15.13 13.00
CA PHE A 28 0.66 -15.09 11.79
C PHE A 28 1.20 -15.93 10.62
N THR A 29 2.52 -16.03 10.48
CA THR A 29 3.16 -16.68 9.33
C THR A 29 4.03 -17.89 9.69
N GLY A 30 4.22 -18.18 10.98
CA GLY A 30 5.15 -19.20 11.46
C GLY A 30 6.62 -18.91 11.13
N THR A 31 6.95 -17.69 10.68
CA THR A 31 8.30 -17.35 10.22
C THR A 31 9.27 -17.21 11.40
N ALA A 32 10.39 -17.94 11.33
CA ALA A 32 11.45 -17.85 12.32
C ALA A 32 12.44 -16.73 11.98
N VAL A 33 12.73 -15.86 12.94
CA VAL A 33 13.64 -14.71 12.78
C VAL A 33 14.58 -14.57 13.97
N TRP A 34 15.86 -14.38 13.69
CA TRP A 34 16.89 -14.13 14.69
C TRP A 34 17.43 -12.71 14.54
N THR A 35 17.71 -12.07 15.67
CA THR A 35 18.41 -10.80 15.77
C THR A 35 19.63 -10.98 16.66
N PRO A 36 20.78 -11.37 16.09
CA PRO A 36 22.03 -11.48 16.83
C PRO A 36 22.55 -10.10 17.28
N PRO A 37 23.22 -10.00 18.44
CA PRO A 37 23.86 -8.77 18.88
C PRO A 37 24.96 -8.32 17.91
N GLY A 38 25.28 -7.02 17.91
CA GLY A 38 26.41 -6.47 17.14
C GLY A 38 26.18 -6.34 15.63
N ARG A 39 25.07 -6.86 15.07
CA ARG A 39 24.64 -6.60 13.68
C ARG A 39 23.82 -5.30 13.53
N GLY A 40 23.93 -4.40 14.51
CA GLY A 40 23.14 -3.16 14.56
C GLY A 40 23.26 -2.32 13.30
N ASN A 41 22.12 -1.83 12.82
CA ASN A 41 22.05 -1.01 11.61
C ASN A 41 22.16 0.49 11.93
N LYS A 42 22.65 1.27 10.97
CA LYS A 42 22.90 2.72 11.05
C LYS A 42 21.66 3.50 11.58
N PRO A 43 21.85 4.68 12.21
CA PRO A 43 20.73 5.59 12.51
C PRO A 43 19.91 5.90 11.26
N ILE A 44 18.62 6.21 11.42
CA ILE A 44 17.83 6.77 10.32
C ILE A 44 18.46 8.13 10.00
N SER A 45 18.98 8.29 8.78
CA SER A 45 19.57 9.53 8.32
C SER A 45 18.82 10.00 7.08
N ASN A 46 18.20 11.16 7.20
CA ASN A 46 17.57 11.87 6.09
C ASN A 46 18.54 12.88 5.45
N VAL A 47 19.84 12.81 5.77
CA VAL A 47 20.86 13.72 5.24
C VAL A 47 21.09 13.47 3.76
N ILE A 48 21.04 14.53 2.95
CA ILE A 48 21.26 14.48 1.50
C ILE A 48 22.66 13.89 1.21
N PRO A 49 22.77 12.80 0.42
CA PRO A 49 24.06 12.18 0.16
C PRO A 49 24.85 13.09 -0.78
N ALA A 50 26.18 13.08 -0.65
CA ALA A 50 27.05 13.87 -1.54
C ALA A 50 26.91 13.48 -3.03
N SER A 51 26.35 12.31 -3.33
CA SER A 51 26.08 11.82 -4.68
C SER A 51 24.76 12.32 -5.27
N ALA A 52 23.94 13.05 -4.51
CA ALA A 52 22.67 13.57 -5.00
C ALA A 52 22.88 14.57 -6.13
N LYS A 53 22.02 14.52 -7.14
CA LYS A 53 22.06 15.43 -8.27
C LYS A 53 21.03 16.53 -8.09
N GLU A 54 21.38 17.73 -8.51
CA GLU A 54 20.42 18.82 -8.57
C GLU A 54 19.33 18.52 -9.59
N ILE A 55 18.09 18.86 -9.24
CA ILE A 55 16.94 18.76 -10.15
C ILE A 55 16.65 20.14 -10.75
N GLU A 56 16.29 20.16 -12.02
CA GLU A 56 15.77 21.36 -12.66
C GLU A 56 14.31 21.56 -12.22
N PRO A 57 13.94 22.67 -11.58
CA PRO A 57 12.57 22.90 -11.15
C PRO A 57 11.67 23.17 -12.37
N MET A 58 10.56 22.45 -12.44
CA MET A 58 9.58 22.57 -13.53
C MET A 58 8.24 23.09 -13.00
N GLU A 59 7.56 23.95 -13.77
CA GLU A 59 6.21 24.43 -13.41
C GLU A 59 5.19 23.28 -13.41
N ARG A 60 5.22 22.46 -14.46
CA ARG A 60 4.57 21.15 -14.52
C ARG A 60 5.65 20.09 -14.57
N GLU A 61 5.71 19.26 -13.54
CA GLU A 61 6.70 18.20 -13.46
C GLU A 61 6.59 17.26 -14.68
N ASP A 62 7.74 16.86 -15.22
CA ASP A 62 7.83 15.95 -16.37
C ASP A 62 8.92 14.87 -16.19
N TYR A 63 9.37 14.64 -14.95
CA TYR A 63 10.48 13.73 -14.63
C TYR A 63 10.19 12.26 -14.94
N CYS A 64 8.92 11.85 -14.92
CA CYS A 64 8.50 10.51 -15.29
C CYS A 64 7.10 10.49 -15.92
N ASN A 65 6.66 9.33 -16.41
CA ASN A 65 5.37 9.16 -17.09
C ASN A 65 4.14 9.44 -16.21
N PHE A 66 4.30 9.48 -14.88
CA PHE A 66 3.22 9.78 -13.94
C PHE A 66 3.06 11.28 -13.65
N CYS A 67 4.06 12.09 -13.99
CA CYS A 67 4.04 13.53 -13.73
C CYS A 67 3.00 14.28 -14.59
N GLU A 68 2.62 15.48 -14.11
CA GLU A 68 1.55 16.30 -14.69
C GLU A 68 1.71 16.56 -16.18
N ALA A 69 2.92 16.92 -16.64
CA ALA A 69 3.18 17.20 -18.05
C ALA A 69 3.08 15.96 -18.96
N ARG A 70 2.99 14.75 -18.39
CA ARG A 70 3.02 13.48 -19.11
C ARG A 70 1.75 12.64 -18.91
N TYR A 71 0.62 13.25 -18.54
CA TYR A 71 -0.65 12.51 -18.43
C TYR A 71 -0.99 11.62 -19.64
N PRO A 72 -0.75 12.02 -20.90
CA PRO A 72 -0.98 11.16 -22.07
C PRO A 72 -0.05 9.93 -22.19
N ASN A 73 0.96 9.79 -21.33
CA ASN A 73 1.84 8.61 -21.29
C ASN A 73 1.28 7.48 -20.40
N THR A 74 0.09 7.67 -19.84
CA THR A 74 -0.61 6.71 -18.99
C THR A 74 -1.94 6.33 -19.61
N PRO A 75 -2.49 5.13 -19.36
CA PRO A 75 -3.82 4.79 -19.87
C PRO A 75 -4.90 5.79 -19.44
N PRO A 76 -6.00 5.90 -20.21
CA PRO A 76 -7.13 6.77 -19.87
C PRO A 76 -7.56 6.62 -18.41
N GLU A 77 -7.65 7.75 -17.71
CA GLU A 77 -8.05 7.77 -16.30
C GLU A 77 -9.45 7.18 -16.11
N LYS A 78 -9.58 6.32 -15.10
CA LYS A 78 -10.89 5.89 -14.63
C LYS A 78 -11.53 6.99 -13.80
N ALA A 79 -10.73 7.63 -12.95
CA ALA A 79 -11.13 8.77 -12.13
C ALA A 79 -9.92 9.63 -11.77
N ARG A 80 -10.16 10.86 -11.35
CA ARG A 80 -9.19 11.72 -10.66
C ARG A 80 -9.85 12.43 -9.49
N MET A 81 -9.08 12.67 -8.46
CA MET A 81 -9.43 13.60 -7.41
C MET A 81 -8.85 14.97 -7.74
N VAL A 82 -9.68 16.00 -7.62
CA VAL A 82 -9.30 17.40 -7.83
C VAL A 82 -9.68 18.22 -6.60
N LYS A 83 -9.07 19.38 -6.44
CA LYS A 83 -9.45 20.36 -5.43
C LYS A 83 -10.09 21.58 -6.10
N VAL A 84 -11.37 21.81 -5.86
CA VAL A 84 -12.15 22.91 -6.43
C VAL A 84 -12.72 23.74 -5.28
N ASN A 85 -12.42 25.05 -5.26
CA ASN A 85 -12.86 25.97 -4.21
C ASN A 85 -12.52 25.52 -2.78
N GLY A 86 -11.44 24.76 -2.61
CA GLY A 86 -11.01 24.23 -1.32
C GLY A 86 -11.57 22.86 -0.96
N GLU A 87 -12.56 22.36 -1.71
CA GLU A 87 -13.18 21.05 -1.51
C GLU A 87 -12.61 20.01 -2.48
N HIS A 88 -12.51 18.77 -2.02
CA HIS A 88 -12.08 17.65 -2.86
C HIS A 88 -13.29 17.07 -3.60
N ALA A 89 -13.15 16.85 -4.90
CA ALA A 89 -14.17 16.22 -5.73
C ALA A 89 -13.53 15.14 -6.60
N VAL A 90 -14.28 14.08 -6.87
CA VAL A 90 -13.88 13.03 -7.81
C VAL A 90 -14.54 13.27 -9.15
N ILE A 91 -13.74 13.35 -10.21
CA ILE A 91 -14.18 13.44 -11.59
C ILE A 91 -13.90 12.11 -12.26
N THR A 92 -14.91 11.57 -12.96
CA THR A 92 -14.79 10.35 -13.76
C THR A 92 -14.93 10.70 -15.25
N ALA A 93 -14.52 9.77 -16.12
CA ALA A 93 -14.69 9.89 -17.58
C ALA A 93 -14.07 11.17 -18.22
N VAL A 94 -12.95 11.66 -17.66
CA VAL A 94 -12.19 12.79 -18.22
C VAL A 94 -11.70 12.43 -19.62
N LYS A 95 -11.99 13.26 -20.62
CA LYS A 95 -11.54 13.01 -22.01
C LYS A 95 -10.07 13.36 -22.21
N ALA A 96 -9.49 12.86 -23.30
CA ALA A 96 -8.09 13.12 -23.65
C ALA A 96 -7.80 14.63 -23.80
N GLU A 97 -8.76 15.39 -24.36
CA GLU A 97 -8.66 16.82 -24.59
C GLU A 97 -8.78 17.64 -23.29
N GLU A 98 -9.40 17.07 -22.26
CA GLU A 98 -9.75 17.74 -21.00
C GLU A 98 -8.73 17.41 -19.89
N LEU A 99 -7.71 16.58 -20.18
CA LEU A 99 -6.75 16.09 -19.18
C LEU A 99 -6.06 17.22 -18.39
N TYR A 100 -5.89 18.38 -19.00
CA TYR A 100 -5.20 19.54 -18.43
C TYR A 100 -6.13 20.66 -17.94
N ASP A 101 -7.45 20.48 -18.02
CA ASP A 101 -8.43 21.47 -17.57
C ASP A 101 -8.49 21.59 -16.05
N THR A 102 -8.06 20.53 -15.35
CA THR A 102 -7.97 20.46 -13.90
C THR A 102 -6.62 19.88 -13.50
N THR A 103 -6.10 20.31 -12.35
CA THR A 103 -4.96 19.64 -11.72
C THR A 103 -5.44 18.50 -10.83
N ALA A 104 -4.98 17.27 -11.13
CA ALA A 104 -5.33 16.11 -10.33
C ALA A 104 -4.42 16.01 -9.09
N GLU A 105 -5.02 15.97 -7.90
CA GLU A 105 -4.33 15.65 -6.65
C GLU A 105 -3.96 14.17 -6.58
N PHE A 106 -4.88 13.31 -7.05
CA PHE A 106 -4.66 11.88 -7.26
C PHE A 106 -5.32 11.43 -8.57
N ARG A 107 -4.69 10.49 -9.27
CA ARG A 107 -5.23 9.89 -10.50
C ARG A 107 -5.38 8.39 -10.33
N ARG A 108 -6.52 7.85 -10.72
CA ARG A 108 -6.79 6.41 -10.81
C ARG A 108 -6.70 6.00 -12.27
N ILE A 109 -5.63 5.30 -12.62
CA ILE A 109 -5.36 4.85 -13.98
C ILE A 109 -5.22 3.32 -14.02
N PRO A 110 -5.57 2.67 -15.14
CA PRO A 110 -5.20 1.28 -15.39
C PRO A 110 -3.68 1.09 -15.33
N ASN A 111 -3.22 -0.05 -14.81
CA ASN A 111 -1.82 -0.42 -14.91
C ASN A 111 -1.51 -0.92 -16.33
N LEU A 112 -0.42 -0.45 -16.93
CA LEU A 112 -0.02 -0.83 -18.28
C LEU A 112 0.44 -2.31 -18.36
N PHE A 113 1.01 -2.82 -17.26
CA PHE A 113 1.51 -4.19 -17.13
C PHE A 113 0.70 -4.91 -16.06
N GLU A 114 -0.48 -5.38 -16.47
CA GLU A 114 -1.42 -6.10 -15.60
C GLU A 114 -0.79 -7.40 -15.05
N ILE A 115 -1.00 -7.67 -13.76
CA ILE A 115 -0.62 -8.97 -13.16
C ILE A 115 -1.67 -10.00 -13.55
N VAL A 116 -2.94 -9.65 -13.36
CA VAL A 116 -4.10 -10.38 -13.88
C VAL A 116 -4.71 -9.54 -15.00
N THR A 117 -4.53 -9.98 -16.24
CA THR A 117 -4.93 -9.22 -17.43
C THR A 117 -6.44 -9.24 -17.63
N PHE A 118 -6.98 -8.27 -18.38
CA PHE A 118 -8.36 -8.35 -18.86
C PHE A 118 -8.64 -9.67 -19.62
N ASP A 119 -7.69 -10.14 -20.44
CA ASP A 119 -7.83 -11.37 -21.21
C ASP A 119 -7.91 -12.62 -20.33
N TYR A 120 -7.26 -12.62 -19.16
CA TYR A 120 -7.41 -13.68 -18.16
C TYR A 120 -8.88 -13.83 -17.75
N TRP A 121 -9.53 -12.71 -17.41
CA TRP A 121 -10.94 -12.71 -17.03
C TRP A 121 -11.83 -13.11 -18.21
N ALA A 122 -11.58 -12.53 -19.39
CA ALA A 122 -12.38 -12.82 -20.58
C ALA A 122 -12.31 -14.31 -20.96
N THR A 123 -11.11 -14.89 -20.95
CA THR A 123 -10.90 -16.28 -21.37
C THR A 123 -11.41 -17.29 -20.35
N ASN A 124 -11.12 -17.08 -19.06
CA ASN A 124 -11.41 -18.08 -18.03
C ASN A 124 -12.83 -17.97 -17.45
N TYR A 125 -13.43 -16.78 -17.49
CA TYR A 125 -14.73 -16.50 -16.88
C TYR A 125 -15.80 -16.02 -17.85
N ASN A 126 -15.48 -15.97 -19.16
CA ASN A 126 -16.32 -15.32 -20.17
C ASN A 126 -16.72 -13.90 -19.73
N PHE A 127 -15.78 -13.19 -19.09
CA PHE A 127 -16.01 -11.85 -18.58
C PHE A 127 -15.99 -10.85 -19.74
N GLY A 128 -16.97 -9.94 -19.73
CA GLY A 128 -17.02 -8.79 -20.62
C GLY A 128 -17.12 -7.50 -19.83
N MET A 129 -16.72 -6.38 -20.44
CA MET A 129 -16.91 -5.07 -19.84
C MET A 129 -18.38 -4.81 -19.50
N THR A 130 -18.63 -4.18 -18.35
CA THR A 130 -19.96 -3.71 -17.97
C THR A 130 -20.49 -2.68 -18.99
N PRO A 131 -21.83 -2.49 -19.10
CA PRO A 131 -22.40 -1.46 -19.96
C PRO A 131 -21.84 -0.05 -19.69
N GLY A 132 -21.51 0.25 -18.43
CA GLY A 132 -20.86 1.51 -18.06
C GLY A 132 -19.46 1.65 -18.65
N ASN A 133 -18.63 0.61 -18.54
CA ASN A 133 -17.28 0.60 -19.11
C ASN A 133 -17.28 0.62 -20.64
N LEU A 134 -18.25 -0.05 -21.28
CA LEU A 134 -18.45 0.02 -22.73
C LEU A 134 -18.80 1.43 -23.19
N ARG A 135 -19.73 2.11 -22.51
CA ARG A 135 -20.05 3.53 -22.80
C ARG A 135 -18.84 4.43 -22.60
N ARG A 136 -18.13 4.29 -21.47
CA ARG A 136 -16.90 5.07 -21.20
C ARG A 136 -15.85 4.89 -22.29
N LYS A 137 -15.64 3.65 -22.78
CA LYS A 137 -14.74 3.39 -23.90
C LYS A 137 -15.23 4.08 -25.18
N ALA A 138 -16.50 3.91 -25.53
CA ALA A 138 -17.08 4.51 -26.73
C ALA A 138 -16.98 6.05 -26.70
N ASP A 139 -17.33 6.66 -25.57
CA ASP A 139 -17.28 8.11 -25.39
C ASP A 139 -15.84 8.65 -25.46
N TYR A 140 -14.87 7.92 -24.90
CA TYR A 140 -13.46 8.30 -24.98
C TYR A 140 -12.92 8.20 -26.41
N LEU A 141 -13.32 7.17 -27.16
CA LEU A 141 -12.89 6.93 -28.54
C LEU A 141 -13.70 7.73 -29.58
N ALA A 142 -14.71 8.50 -29.15
CA ALA A 142 -15.51 9.34 -30.05
C ALA A 142 -14.73 10.54 -30.60
N SER A 143 -13.56 10.88 -30.02
CA SER A 143 -12.71 11.98 -30.47
C SER A 143 -11.40 11.49 -31.08
N THR A 144 -10.85 12.28 -32.02
CA THR A 144 -9.52 12.01 -32.59
C THR A 144 -8.42 12.05 -31.53
N GLY A 145 -8.54 12.90 -30.50
CA GLY A 145 -7.58 12.94 -29.40
C GLY A 145 -7.61 11.67 -28.56
N GLY A 146 -8.80 11.15 -28.26
CA GLY A 146 -8.98 9.90 -27.52
C GLY A 146 -8.43 8.68 -28.26
N ILE A 147 -8.72 8.56 -29.57
CA ILE A 147 -8.15 7.49 -30.41
C ILE A 147 -6.61 7.58 -30.41
N ARG A 148 -6.05 8.76 -30.66
CA ARG A 148 -4.59 8.95 -30.67
C ARG A 148 -3.97 8.58 -29.33
N HIS A 149 -4.55 9.04 -28.22
CA HIS A 149 -4.05 8.75 -26.88
C HIS A 149 -4.07 7.24 -26.59
N VAL A 150 -5.19 6.56 -26.84
CA VAL A 150 -5.29 5.11 -26.60
C VAL A 150 -4.27 4.35 -27.45
N THR A 151 -4.17 4.67 -28.75
CA THR A 151 -3.20 4.01 -29.64
C THR A 151 -1.76 4.28 -29.24
N SER A 152 -1.40 5.50 -28.78
CA SER A 152 -0.04 5.79 -28.32
C SER A 152 0.34 5.02 -27.07
N VAL A 153 -0.60 4.80 -26.15
CA VAL A 153 -0.38 4.00 -24.93
C VAL A 153 -0.26 2.51 -25.27
N VAL A 154 -1.06 2.00 -26.21
CA VAL A 154 -0.90 0.63 -26.74
C VAL A 154 0.48 0.47 -27.38
N ASP A 155 0.90 1.41 -28.23
CA ASP A 155 2.22 1.39 -28.85
C ASP A 155 3.35 1.43 -27.80
N LEU A 156 3.19 2.23 -26.73
CA LEU A 156 4.13 2.27 -25.61
C LEU A 156 4.23 0.89 -24.91
N LYS A 157 3.10 0.23 -24.64
CA LYS A 157 3.06 -1.13 -24.07
C LYS A 157 3.76 -2.14 -24.96
N LEU A 158 3.50 -2.11 -26.26
CA LEU A 158 4.11 -3.02 -27.25
C LEU A 158 5.63 -2.82 -27.36
N ARG A 159 6.10 -1.56 -27.36
CA ARG A 159 7.56 -1.28 -27.34
C ARG A 159 8.22 -1.84 -26.08
N ALA A 160 7.59 -1.68 -24.92
CA ALA A 160 8.09 -2.24 -23.67
C ALA A 160 8.07 -3.78 -23.65
N ALA A 161 7.21 -4.41 -24.45
CA ALA A 161 7.20 -5.85 -24.72
C ALA A 161 8.18 -6.27 -25.84
N ASN A 162 9.12 -5.40 -26.22
CA ASN A 162 10.16 -5.62 -27.24
C ASN A 162 9.66 -5.75 -28.70
N TYR A 163 8.48 -5.23 -29.04
CA TYR A 163 8.05 -5.12 -30.43
C TYR A 163 8.80 -3.97 -31.14
N THR A 164 9.21 -4.20 -32.38
CA THR A 164 9.83 -3.17 -33.24
C THR A 164 8.79 -2.18 -33.78
N ASP A 165 9.22 -0.96 -34.12
CA ASP A 165 8.31 0.04 -34.70
C ASP A 165 7.66 -0.43 -36.01
N GLN A 166 8.32 -1.29 -36.79
CA GLN A 166 7.73 -1.86 -38.01
C GLN A 166 6.59 -2.83 -37.68
N GLN A 167 6.77 -3.70 -36.68
CA GLN A 167 5.72 -4.61 -36.21
C GLN A 167 4.54 -3.83 -35.63
N ILE A 168 4.79 -2.78 -34.85
CA ILE A 168 3.74 -1.96 -34.25
C ILE A 168 2.94 -1.20 -35.33
N LYS A 169 3.59 -0.74 -36.40
CA LYS A 169 2.92 -0.09 -37.53
C LYS A 169 2.09 -1.05 -38.37
N SER A 170 2.43 -2.33 -38.40
CA SER A 170 1.65 -3.33 -39.15
C SER A 170 0.37 -3.78 -38.44
N ILE A 171 0.25 -3.54 -37.13
CA ILE A 171 -0.97 -3.89 -36.38
C ILE A 171 -2.11 -2.94 -36.80
N PRO A 172 -3.24 -3.47 -37.31
CA PRO A 172 -4.41 -2.67 -37.67
C PRO A 172 -4.95 -1.84 -36.50
N LEU A 173 -5.56 -0.70 -36.83
CA LEU A 173 -6.16 0.18 -35.80
C LEU A 173 -7.20 -0.55 -34.96
N GLU A 174 -8.06 -1.35 -35.58
CA GLU A 174 -9.11 -2.13 -34.89
C GLU A 174 -8.52 -3.05 -33.81
N GLU A 175 -7.45 -3.79 -34.14
CA GLU A 175 -6.76 -4.65 -33.20
C GLU A 175 -6.13 -3.86 -32.03
N LYS A 176 -5.55 -2.67 -32.30
CA LYS A 176 -5.07 -1.79 -31.21
C LYS A 176 -6.21 -1.30 -30.32
N LEU A 177 -7.38 -1.01 -30.89
CA LEU A 177 -8.56 -0.62 -30.12
C LEU A 177 -9.12 -1.79 -29.32
N GLU A 178 -8.99 -3.04 -29.77
CA GLU A 178 -9.31 -4.22 -28.97
C GLU A 178 -8.33 -4.41 -27.81
N MET A 179 -7.03 -4.29 -28.04
CA MET A 179 -6.01 -4.33 -26.97
C MET A 179 -6.28 -3.29 -25.87
N SER A 180 -6.87 -2.15 -26.23
CA SER A 180 -7.25 -1.10 -25.27
C SER A 180 -8.39 -1.49 -24.33
N ASN A 181 -9.09 -2.60 -24.54
CA ASN A 181 -10.11 -3.13 -23.62
C ASN A 181 -9.58 -3.22 -22.18
N ALA A 182 -8.30 -3.58 -22.02
CA ALA A 182 -7.63 -3.61 -20.72
C ALA A 182 -7.68 -2.25 -19.98
N PHE A 183 -7.62 -1.12 -20.69
CA PHE A 183 -7.68 0.21 -20.07
C PHE A 183 -9.08 0.54 -19.54
N PHE A 184 -10.11 -0.11 -20.08
CA PHE A 184 -11.49 0.18 -19.72
C PHE A 184 -12.09 -0.85 -18.77
N GLY A 185 -11.74 -2.12 -18.93
CA GLY A 185 -12.28 -3.25 -18.16
C GLY A 185 -11.28 -4.00 -17.27
N GLY A 186 -9.98 -3.66 -17.32
CA GLY A 186 -8.96 -4.32 -16.50
C GLY A 186 -9.12 -4.04 -15.01
N GLY A 187 -8.67 -4.97 -14.17
CA GLY A 187 -8.74 -4.92 -12.71
C GLY A 187 -7.39 -4.71 -12.01
N HIS A 188 -6.30 -4.47 -12.76
CA HIS A 188 -5.04 -3.98 -12.20
C HIS A 188 -4.94 -2.48 -12.45
N GLU A 189 -4.94 -1.70 -11.37
CA GLU A 189 -4.99 -0.25 -11.40
C GLU A 189 -3.95 0.36 -10.47
N VAL A 190 -3.65 1.65 -10.68
CA VAL A 190 -2.76 2.42 -9.82
C VAL A 190 -3.37 3.76 -9.44
N ILE A 191 -3.20 4.14 -8.18
CA ILE A 191 -3.51 5.47 -7.65
C ILE A 191 -2.21 6.25 -7.59
N VAL A 192 -2.10 7.30 -8.39
CA VAL A 192 -0.89 8.10 -8.57
C VAL A 192 -1.08 9.45 -7.88
N ALA A 193 -0.18 9.82 -6.96
CA ALA A 193 -0.19 11.14 -6.34
C ALA A 193 0.28 12.22 -7.32
N ARG A 194 -0.10 13.47 -7.11
CA ARG A 194 0.30 14.57 -8.00
C ARG A 194 1.81 14.77 -8.11
N ARG A 195 2.48 14.84 -6.95
CA ARG A 195 3.86 15.34 -6.83
C ARG A 195 4.88 14.20 -6.95
N HIS A 196 5.91 14.43 -7.74
CA HIS A 196 7.09 13.58 -7.83
C HIS A 196 8.08 13.92 -6.70
N TYR A 197 8.35 15.21 -6.49
CA TYR A 197 9.24 15.70 -5.45
C TYR A 197 8.47 16.47 -4.37
N LYS A 198 8.99 16.49 -3.14
CA LYS A 198 8.36 17.28 -2.07
C LYS A 198 8.49 18.79 -2.39
N PRO A 199 7.59 19.65 -1.87
CA PRO A 199 7.68 21.08 -2.07
C PRO A 199 9.05 21.64 -1.69
N GLY A 200 9.66 22.41 -2.59
CA GLY A 200 10.97 23.03 -2.36
C GLY A 200 12.18 22.11 -2.53
N ALA A 201 12.00 20.90 -3.08
CA ALA A 201 13.11 19.99 -3.41
C ALA A 201 14.17 20.68 -4.28
N ARG A 202 15.43 20.32 -4.03
CA ARG A 202 16.61 20.75 -4.79
C ARG A 202 17.37 19.58 -5.39
N TYR A 203 17.17 18.39 -4.85
CA TYR A 203 17.90 17.20 -5.26
C TYR A 203 16.97 16.04 -5.63
N ASP A 204 17.47 15.13 -6.47
CA ASP A 204 16.78 13.93 -6.96
C ASP A 204 16.41 12.91 -5.87
N THR A 205 16.97 13.07 -4.68
CA THR A 205 16.70 12.23 -3.49
C THR A 205 15.61 12.80 -2.57
N GLU A 206 14.95 13.88 -2.99
CA GLU A 206 13.91 14.59 -2.23
C GLU A 206 12.50 14.29 -2.75
N LEU A 207 12.24 13.02 -3.00
CA LEU A 207 10.98 12.50 -3.52
C LEU A 207 9.79 12.73 -2.57
N CYS A 208 8.60 12.93 -3.13
CA CYS A 208 7.35 13.02 -2.38
C CYS A 208 6.86 11.61 -2.01
N SER A 209 7.26 11.10 -0.85
CA SER A 209 6.76 9.82 -0.32
C SER A 209 5.39 9.97 0.35
N SER A 210 4.77 8.85 0.76
CA SER A 210 3.50 8.87 1.53
C SER A 210 3.59 9.74 2.79
N GLY A 211 4.77 9.78 3.44
CA GLY A 211 5.01 10.60 4.63
C GLY A 211 5.27 12.09 4.36
N GLU A 212 5.42 12.48 3.08
CA GLU A 212 5.58 13.88 2.65
C GLU A 212 4.24 14.52 2.24
N LEU A 213 3.16 13.73 2.18
CA LEU A 213 1.80 14.25 2.10
C LEU A 213 1.45 14.96 3.43
N THR A 214 0.47 15.85 3.41
CA THR A 214 -0.20 16.32 4.62
C THR A 214 -1.15 15.25 5.15
N PRO A 215 -1.57 15.30 6.43
CA PRO A 215 -2.58 14.37 6.96
C PRO A 215 -3.87 14.33 6.13
N GLU A 216 -4.34 15.50 5.66
CA GLU A 216 -5.53 15.59 4.80
C GLU A 216 -5.29 14.95 3.43
N GLU A 217 -4.16 15.23 2.76
CA GLU A 217 -3.84 14.60 1.47
C GLU A 217 -3.72 13.07 1.62
N HIS A 218 -3.12 12.58 2.70
CA HIS A 218 -3.00 11.15 2.94
C HIS A 218 -4.37 10.49 3.23
N TYR A 219 -5.25 11.17 3.98
CA TYR A 219 -6.64 10.74 4.16
C TYR A 219 -7.37 10.61 2.82
N ARG A 220 -7.23 11.61 1.94
CA ARG A 220 -7.82 11.58 0.59
C ARG A 220 -7.22 10.49 -0.30
N TYR A 221 -5.92 10.23 -0.18
CA TYR A 221 -5.27 9.11 -0.85
C TYR A 221 -5.87 7.76 -0.43
N PHE A 222 -6.22 7.61 0.85
CA PHE A 222 -6.87 6.43 1.41
C PHE A 222 -8.32 6.30 0.92
N THR A 223 -9.15 7.34 1.06
CA THR A 223 -10.56 7.28 0.62
C THR A 223 -10.65 6.99 -0.88
N PHE A 224 -9.80 7.63 -1.69
CA PHE A 224 -9.77 7.40 -3.14
C PHE A 224 -9.31 5.99 -3.50
N THR A 225 -8.41 5.39 -2.71
CA THR A 225 -8.04 3.98 -2.84
C THR A 225 -9.22 3.06 -2.50
N ILE A 226 -9.94 3.33 -1.42
CA ILE A 226 -11.08 2.53 -0.96
C ILE A 226 -12.23 2.58 -1.98
N GLU A 227 -12.54 3.76 -2.52
CA GLU A 227 -13.51 3.92 -3.61
C GLU A 227 -13.11 3.12 -4.86
N ALA A 228 -11.82 3.08 -5.19
CA ALA A 228 -11.31 2.27 -6.30
C ALA A 228 -11.47 0.77 -6.05
N MET A 229 -11.23 0.30 -4.82
CA MET A 229 -11.47 -1.10 -4.44
C MET A 229 -12.94 -1.48 -4.64
N GLU A 230 -13.86 -0.66 -4.15
CA GLU A 230 -15.29 -0.90 -4.25
C GLU A 230 -15.75 -0.93 -5.71
N ASP A 231 -15.27 0.01 -6.53
CA ASP A 231 -15.59 0.05 -7.96
C ASP A 231 -15.03 -1.14 -8.75
N ILE A 232 -13.82 -1.63 -8.42
CA ILE A 232 -13.26 -2.85 -9.03
C ILE A 232 -14.19 -4.04 -8.78
N VAL A 233 -14.63 -4.23 -7.54
CA VAL A 233 -15.52 -5.33 -7.14
C VAL A 233 -16.88 -5.22 -7.82
N LYS A 234 -17.46 -4.01 -7.86
CA LYS A 234 -18.73 -3.74 -8.55
C LYS A 234 -18.68 -4.07 -10.04
N ASN A 235 -17.53 -3.88 -10.68
CA ASN A 235 -17.38 -4.08 -12.12
C ASN A 235 -17.02 -5.51 -12.54
N ASN A 236 -16.54 -6.35 -11.64
CA ASN A 236 -16.19 -7.73 -11.95
C ASN A 236 -16.63 -8.68 -10.83
N ARG A 237 -17.75 -9.39 -11.07
CA ARG A 237 -18.37 -10.33 -10.12
C ARG A 237 -17.47 -11.51 -9.71
N TYR A 238 -16.42 -11.80 -10.47
CA TYR A 238 -15.53 -12.94 -10.22
C TYR A 238 -14.38 -12.58 -9.27
N VAL A 239 -14.22 -11.29 -8.95
CA VAL A 239 -13.23 -10.82 -7.99
C VAL A 239 -13.61 -11.29 -6.60
N ARG A 240 -12.67 -11.94 -5.94
CA ARG A 240 -12.81 -12.43 -4.55
C ARG A 240 -11.98 -11.63 -3.56
N TYR A 241 -10.94 -10.95 -4.06
CA TYR A 241 -10.10 -10.06 -3.26
C TYR A 241 -9.47 -8.98 -4.15
N VAL A 242 -9.23 -7.78 -3.59
CA VAL A 242 -8.43 -6.73 -4.23
C VAL A 242 -7.16 -6.53 -3.42
N SER A 243 -6.03 -6.99 -3.96
CA SER A 243 -4.73 -6.81 -3.32
C SER A 243 -4.27 -5.37 -3.45
N VAL A 244 -4.14 -4.66 -2.33
CA VAL A 244 -3.71 -3.25 -2.28
C VAL A 244 -2.32 -3.15 -1.66
N PHE A 245 -1.39 -2.55 -2.41
CA PHE A 245 -0.01 -2.40 -1.94
C PHE A 245 0.70 -1.20 -2.57
N GLN A 246 1.77 -0.74 -1.93
CA GLN A 246 2.67 0.30 -2.44
C GLN A 246 4.11 -0.17 -2.26
N ASN A 247 4.88 -0.13 -3.35
CA ASN A 247 6.31 -0.36 -3.32
C ASN A 247 7.00 0.99 -3.41
N TRP A 248 7.83 1.32 -2.42
CA TRP A 248 8.55 2.59 -2.36
C TRP A 248 10.06 2.37 -2.56
N LEU A 249 10.61 3.00 -3.60
CA LEU A 249 12.00 2.86 -4.09
C LEU A 249 12.33 1.48 -4.69
N SER A 250 13.33 1.47 -5.57
CA SER A 250 13.75 0.29 -6.34
C SER A 250 14.12 -0.94 -5.50
N ASN A 251 14.76 -0.76 -4.34
CA ASN A 251 15.09 -1.85 -3.41
C ASN A 251 13.86 -2.55 -2.82
N ALA A 252 12.68 -1.90 -2.85
CA ALA A 252 11.40 -2.51 -2.48
C ALA A 252 10.61 -3.03 -3.68
N GLY A 253 11.16 -2.94 -4.89
CA GLY A 253 10.53 -3.38 -6.14
C GLY A 253 9.68 -2.30 -6.83
N ALA A 254 9.90 -1.02 -6.52
CA ALA A 254 9.26 0.06 -7.27
C ALA A 254 9.95 0.25 -8.64
N SER A 255 9.16 0.32 -9.70
CA SER A 255 9.66 0.65 -11.05
C SER A 255 9.71 2.15 -11.33
N PHE A 256 8.92 2.93 -10.58
CA PHE A 256 8.90 4.39 -10.63
C PHE A 256 9.08 4.95 -9.23
N ASP A 257 9.90 5.99 -9.10
CA ASP A 257 10.13 6.72 -7.85
C ASP A 257 9.01 7.73 -7.52
N HIS A 258 7.98 7.79 -8.36
CA HIS A 258 6.78 8.60 -8.17
C HIS A 258 5.79 7.86 -7.27
N LEU A 259 5.24 8.52 -6.24
CA LEU A 259 4.32 7.90 -5.29
C LEU A 259 3.07 7.33 -5.97
N HIS A 260 2.89 6.02 -5.86
CA HIS A 260 1.70 5.33 -6.33
C HIS A 260 1.38 4.09 -5.51
N LYS A 261 0.10 3.76 -5.42
CA LYS A 261 -0.43 2.53 -4.82
C LYS A 261 -1.05 1.68 -5.93
N GLN A 262 -0.91 0.38 -5.85
CA GLN A 262 -1.42 -0.57 -6.83
C GLN A 262 -2.59 -1.34 -6.23
N LEU A 263 -3.59 -1.60 -7.05
CA LEU A 263 -4.77 -2.41 -6.74
C LEU A 263 -4.87 -3.51 -7.76
N VAL A 264 -4.88 -4.77 -7.33
CA VAL A 264 -4.96 -5.93 -8.21
C VAL A 264 -6.18 -6.76 -7.84
N ALA A 265 -7.16 -6.79 -8.74
CA ALA A 265 -8.28 -7.72 -8.68
C ALA A 265 -7.78 -9.16 -8.87
N ILE A 266 -8.14 -10.05 -7.94
CA ILE A 266 -7.82 -11.48 -8.00
C ILE A 266 -9.04 -12.33 -7.64
N ASP A 267 -9.07 -13.55 -8.18
CA ASP A 267 -10.06 -14.61 -7.96
C ASP A 267 -9.63 -15.61 -6.86
N GLU A 268 -8.57 -15.28 -6.13
CA GLU A 268 -8.05 -16.05 -5.00
C GLU A 268 -7.87 -15.15 -3.77
N TRP A 269 -7.73 -15.74 -2.59
CA TRP A 269 -7.45 -14.98 -1.36
C TRP A 269 -5.95 -14.79 -1.09
N GLY A 270 -5.13 -15.71 -1.61
CA GLY A 270 -3.72 -15.80 -1.32
C GLY A 270 -3.42 -16.54 0.00
N VAL A 271 -2.28 -17.23 0.00
CA VAL A 271 -1.87 -18.16 1.08
C VAL A 271 -1.84 -17.52 2.46
N ALA A 272 -1.42 -16.25 2.57
CA ALA A 272 -1.35 -15.56 3.85
C ALA A 272 -2.73 -15.41 4.51
N ILE A 273 -3.71 -14.95 3.73
CA ILE A 273 -5.09 -14.80 4.22
C ILE A 273 -5.71 -16.16 4.55
N GLU A 274 -5.47 -17.19 3.73
CA GLU A 274 -5.96 -18.55 4.01
C GLU A 274 -5.43 -19.11 5.35
N GLN A 275 -4.14 -18.90 5.63
CA GLN A 275 -3.51 -19.30 6.90
C GLN A 275 -4.11 -18.53 8.07
N GLU A 276 -4.27 -17.22 7.94
CA GLU A 276 -4.85 -16.37 8.97
C GLU A 276 -6.31 -16.74 9.28
N ILE A 277 -7.13 -17.03 8.26
CA ILE A 277 -8.51 -17.53 8.43
C ILE A 277 -8.50 -18.87 9.19
N ALA A 278 -7.59 -19.78 8.85
CA ALA A 278 -7.47 -21.06 9.55
C ALA A 278 -7.15 -20.85 11.04
N HIS A 279 -6.27 -19.91 11.37
CA HIS A 279 -5.98 -19.55 12.76
C HIS A 279 -7.18 -18.91 13.46
N PHE A 280 -7.87 -17.98 12.81
CA PHE A 280 -9.08 -17.35 13.34
C PHE A 280 -10.17 -18.38 13.70
N ARG A 281 -10.36 -19.41 12.86
CA ARG A 281 -11.33 -20.50 13.13
C ARG A 281 -11.02 -21.26 14.43
N THR A 282 -9.75 -21.37 14.80
CA THR A 282 -9.33 -22.03 16.04
C THR A 282 -9.33 -21.09 17.25
N ASN A 283 -9.05 -19.80 17.03
CA ASN A 283 -9.04 -18.75 18.05
C ASN A 283 -9.60 -17.45 17.47
N ARG A 284 -10.84 -17.12 17.80
CA ARG A 284 -11.51 -15.90 17.29
C ARG A 284 -10.87 -14.60 17.79
N ASN A 285 -10.11 -14.64 18.89
CA ASN A 285 -9.42 -13.46 19.45
C ASN A 285 -7.94 -13.39 19.06
N TYR A 286 -7.53 -14.20 18.09
CA TYR A 286 -6.13 -14.44 17.72
C TYR A 286 -5.33 -13.17 17.40
N TYR A 287 -5.88 -12.18 16.68
CA TYR A 287 -5.19 -10.92 16.38
C TYR A 287 -4.99 -10.02 17.60
N ASN A 288 -5.94 -10.05 18.56
CA ASN A 288 -5.76 -9.33 19.81
C ASN A 288 -4.70 -10.03 20.66
N GLU A 289 -4.83 -11.35 20.83
CA GLU A 289 -3.95 -12.13 21.69
C GLU A 289 -2.49 -12.10 21.24
N LEU A 290 -2.24 -12.39 19.96
CA LEU A 290 -0.89 -12.55 19.42
C LEU A 290 -0.34 -11.30 18.71
N GLY A 291 -1.20 -10.30 18.46
CA GLY A 291 -0.83 -9.00 17.92
C GLY A 291 -0.85 -7.93 19.01
N ALA A 292 -1.99 -7.25 19.15
CA ALA A 292 -2.12 -6.03 19.96
C ALA A 292 -1.78 -6.21 21.44
N ASN A 293 -2.31 -7.25 22.11
CA ASN A 293 -2.07 -7.52 23.53
C ASN A 293 -0.61 -7.93 23.75
N PHE A 294 -0.09 -8.83 22.92
CA PHE A 294 1.32 -9.21 22.93
C PHE A 294 2.22 -7.98 22.82
N ALA A 295 1.97 -7.12 21.83
CA ALA A 295 2.72 -5.89 21.64
C ALA A 295 2.62 -4.96 22.87
N GLY A 296 1.43 -4.81 23.45
CA GLY A 296 1.22 -4.03 24.67
C GLY A 296 2.04 -4.55 25.85
N TYR A 297 2.00 -5.86 26.12
CA TYR A 297 2.75 -6.48 27.22
C TYR A 297 4.27 -6.43 27.05
N HIS A 298 4.74 -6.35 25.81
CA HIS A 298 6.16 -6.24 25.47
C HIS A 298 6.62 -4.80 25.17
N ASN A 299 5.77 -3.80 25.44
CA ASN A 299 6.02 -2.37 25.18
C ASN A 299 6.33 -2.06 23.70
N LEU A 300 5.84 -2.85 22.75
CA LEU A 300 6.10 -2.69 21.30
C LEU A 300 5.10 -1.75 20.60
N VAL A 301 4.00 -1.40 21.26
CA VAL A 301 3.06 -0.35 20.81
C VAL A 301 3.75 1.01 20.90
N PHE A 302 3.61 1.82 19.85
CA PHE A 302 4.25 3.15 19.81
C PHE A 302 3.34 4.29 19.34
N ALA A 303 2.19 3.98 18.77
CA ALA A 303 1.16 4.98 18.47
C ALA A 303 -0.22 4.34 18.57
N GLU A 304 -1.19 5.07 19.11
CA GLU A 304 -2.57 4.61 19.23
C GLU A 304 -3.51 5.80 19.18
N ASN A 305 -4.62 5.70 18.45
CA ASN A 305 -5.74 6.63 18.53
C ASN A 305 -7.05 5.87 18.77
N ASN A 306 -8.19 6.54 18.61
CA ASN A 306 -9.50 5.93 18.85
C ASN A 306 -9.81 4.78 17.87
N HIS A 307 -9.25 4.82 16.66
CA HIS A 307 -9.64 3.95 15.54
C HIS A 307 -8.51 3.02 15.06
N ALA A 308 -7.27 3.23 15.48
CA ALA A 308 -6.12 2.44 15.05
C ALA A 308 -5.05 2.30 16.14
N ILE A 309 -4.30 1.20 16.07
CA ILE A 309 -3.14 0.92 16.92
C ILE A 309 -1.95 0.52 16.05
N ALA A 310 -0.77 1.09 16.33
CA ALA A 310 0.48 0.76 15.65
C ALA A 310 1.54 0.21 16.61
N TYR A 311 2.17 -0.87 16.17
CA TYR A 311 3.20 -1.57 16.92
C TYR A 311 4.24 -2.21 16.02
N VAL A 312 5.38 -2.59 16.60
CA VAL A 312 6.39 -3.38 15.89
C VAL A 312 5.99 -4.85 15.91
N GLU A 313 5.77 -5.43 14.74
CA GLU A 313 5.39 -6.84 14.64
C GLU A 313 6.61 -7.76 14.62
N ILE A 314 6.63 -8.71 15.55
CA ILE A 314 7.76 -9.64 15.75
C ILE A 314 7.81 -10.72 14.66
N GLY A 315 8.98 -11.33 14.47
CA GLY A 315 9.13 -12.52 13.62
C GLY A 315 8.93 -12.28 12.12
N ARG A 316 8.84 -11.03 11.67
CA ARG A 316 8.84 -10.69 10.24
C ARG A 316 10.27 -10.64 9.71
N ARG A 317 10.46 -11.14 8.48
CA ARG A 317 11.77 -11.16 7.77
C ARG A 317 12.45 -9.80 7.75
N HIS A 318 11.66 -8.75 7.56
CA HIS A 318 12.11 -7.36 7.52
C HIS A 318 11.58 -6.62 8.76
N PRO A 319 12.25 -5.55 9.22
CA PRO A 319 11.67 -4.65 10.22
C PRO A 319 10.28 -4.21 9.75
N THR A 320 9.26 -4.51 10.55
CA THR A 320 7.86 -4.37 10.15
C THR A 320 7.10 -3.58 11.20
N ILE A 321 6.46 -2.51 10.74
CA ILE A 321 5.43 -1.80 11.49
C ILE A 321 4.10 -2.40 11.08
N ALA A 322 3.29 -2.76 12.07
CA ALA A 322 1.92 -3.17 11.89
C ALA A 322 0.97 -2.09 12.39
N ILE A 323 -0.02 -1.73 11.58
CA ILE A 323 -1.10 -0.81 11.93
C ILE A 323 -2.42 -1.56 11.79
N TYR A 324 -3.19 -1.68 12.86
CA TYR A 324 -4.45 -2.41 12.88
C TYR A 324 -5.62 -1.47 13.16
N SER A 325 -6.73 -1.66 12.44
CA SER A 325 -8.02 -1.03 12.73
C SER A 325 -8.61 -1.54 14.04
N LYS A 326 -9.15 -0.63 14.84
CA LYS A 326 -9.93 -0.90 16.05
C LYS A 326 -11.44 -1.00 15.76
N SER A 327 -11.85 -0.85 14.50
CA SER A 327 -13.24 -0.92 14.07
C SER A 327 -13.84 -2.33 14.26
N GLU A 328 -15.18 -2.37 14.31
CA GLU A 328 -15.95 -3.61 14.12
C GLU A 328 -16.03 -4.02 12.65
N HIS A 329 -15.83 -3.04 11.76
CA HIS A 329 -15.78 -3.23 10.33
C HIS A 329 -14.47 -3.91 9.92
N ALA A 330 -14.58 -4.94 9.10
CA ALA A 330 -13.45 -5.79 8.72
C ALA A 330 -12.95 -5.52 7.29
N MET A 331 -13.75 -4.83 6.47
CA MET A 331 -13.40 -4.40 5.12
C MET A 331 -13.19 -2.87 5.08
N PRO A 332 -12.21 -2.36 4.31
CA PRO A 332 -11.92 -0.92 4.29
C PRO A 332 -13.10 -0.04 3.85
N HIS A 333 -13.94 -0.52 2.92
CA HIS A 333 -15.11 0.23 2.43
C HIS A 333 -16.30 0.25 3.40
N ASP A 334 -16.28 -0.58 4.45
CA ASP A 334 -17.32 -0.57 5.49
C ASP A 334 -16.99 0.41 6.63
N HIS A 335 -15.74 0.88 6.71
CA HIS A 335 -15.31 1.80 7.77
C HIS A 335 -15.97 3.17 7.61
N THR A 336 -16.26 3.84 8.73
CA THR A 336 -16.70 5.24 8.69
C THR A 336 -15.56 6.18 8.30
N ASP A 337 -15.89 7.40 7.89
CA ASP A 337 -14.90 8.43 7.55
C ASP A 337 -13.91 8.69 8.71
N GLU A 338 -14.39 8.70 9.96
CA GLU A 338 -13.54 8.87 11.15
C GLU A 338 -12.60 7.69 11.37
N GLU A 339 -13.08 6.47 11.07
CA GLU A 339 -12.26 5.26 11.19
C GLU A 339 -11.19 5.21 10.10
N ILE A 340 -11.53 5.55 8.86
CA ILE A 340 -10.59 5.69 7.75
C ILE A 340 -9.55 6.77 8.07
N ARG A 341 -9.99 7.93 8.57
CA ARG A 341 -9.11 9.02 9.02
C ARG A 341 -8.15 8.55 10.09
N GLY A 342 -8.64 7.89 11.12
CA GLY A 342 -7.80 7.42 12.22
C GLY A 342 -6.74 6.40 11.79
N ILE A 343 -7.04 5.51 10.85
CA ILE A 343 -6.03 4.59 10.28
C ILE A 343 -5.03 5.36 9.41
N SER A 344 -5.54 6.22 8.52
CA SER A 344 -4.72 7.06 7.64
C SER A 344 -3.71 7.89 8.43
N ASP A 345 -4.12 8.54 9.52
CA ASP A 345 -3.27 9.41 10.33
C ASP A 345 -2.09 8.64 10.96
N ILE A 346 -2.33 7.41 11.42
CA ILE A 346 -1.29 6.56 11.99
C ILE A 346 -0.33 6.06 10.90
N VAL A 347 -0.85 5.64 9.74
CA VAL A 347 -0.02 5.21 8.60
C VAL A 347 0.83 6.37 8.06
N HIS A 348 0.23 7.54 7.89
CA HIS A 348 0.90 8.78 7.51
C HIS A 348 2.06 9.07 8.45
N ALA A 349 1.80 9.09 9.75
CA ALA A 349 2.82 9.37 10.75
C ALA A 349 3.95 8.33 10.76
N CYS A 350 3.65 7.04 10.53
CA CYS A 350 4.66 6.00 10.39
C CYS A 350 5.59 6.24 9.20
N HIS A 351 5.03 6.62 8.04
CA HIS A 351 5.83 6.97 6.86
C HIS A 351 6.63 8.26 7.08
N SER A 352 6.04 9.29 7.70
CA SER A 352 6.73 10.55 8.01
C SER A 352 7.89 10.34 8.98
N ALA A 353 7.71 9.49 10.01
CA ALA A 353 8.75 9.17 10.97
C ALA A 353 9.89 8.34 10.36
N MET A 354 9.55 7.41 9.46
CA MET A 354 10.51 6.63 8.67
C MET A 354 11.32 7.52 7.71
N GLY A 355 10.67 8.48 7.05
CA GLY A 355 11.25 9.35 6.03
C GLY A 355 11.26 8.70 4.63
N SER A 356 11.38 9.55 3.60
CA SER A 356 11.25 9.17 2.19
C SER A 356 12.40 8.32 1.62
N ARG A 357 13.44 8.05 2.41
CA ARG A 357 14.67 7.40 1.93
C ARG A 357 14.81 5.94 2.30
N ILE A 358 13.91 5.43 3.12
CA ILE A 358 13.89 4.02 3.50
C ILE A 358 12.99 3.31 2.49
N PRO A 359 13.54 2.39 1.68
CA PRO A 359 12.72 1.57 0.80
C PRO A 359 11.75 0.74 1.63
N CYS A 360 10.48 0.69 1.24
CA CYS A 360 9.49 -0.08 1.97
C CYS A 360 8.38 -0.64 1.07
N ASN A 361 7.73 -1.69 1.58
CA ASN A 361 6.44 -2.15 1.07
C ASN A 361 5.38 -1.78 2.09
N GLU A 362 4.29 -1.16 1.64
CA GLU A 362 3.04 -1.02 2.39
C GLU A 362 2.02 -2.00 1.80
N GLU A 363 1.46 -2.87 2.62
CA GLU A 363 0.57 -3.95 2.18
C GLU A 363 -0.70 -3.96 3.03
N TRP A 364 -1.88 -3.96 2.40
CA TRP A 364 -3.15 -3.98 3.10
C TRP A 364 -3.72 -5.39 3.16
N TYR A 365 -4.14 -5.78 4.36
CA TYR A 365 -4.76 -7.06 4.65
C TYR A 365 -6.10 -6.81 5.30
N TYR A 366 -7.14 -7.44 4.78
CA TYR A 366 -8.49 -7.28 5.27
C TYR A 366 -9.29 -8.53 4.93
N SER A 367 -10.53 -8.55 5.41
CA SER A 367 -11.45 -9.65 5.15
C SER A 367 -11.75 -9.84 3.65
N PRO A 368 -11.60 -11.05 3.08
CA PRO A 368 -12.11 -11.33 1.74
C PRO A 368 -13.61 -11.16 1.64
N ILE A 369 -14.06 -10.85 0.42
CA ILE A 369 -15.45 -10.49 0.10
C ILE A 369 -16.41 -11.64 0.42
N ASP A 370 -15.97 -12.87 0.13
CA ASP A 370 -16.74 -14.10 0.29
C ASP A 370 -16.31 -14.94 1.52
N ALA A 371 -15.46 -14.39 2.40
CA ALA A 371 -15.10 -15.05 3.65
C ALA A 371 -16.15 -14.77 4.73
N ILE A 372 -16.48 -15.78 5.55
CA ILE A 372 -17.37 -15.60 6.72
C ILE A 372 -16.61 -15.13 7.95
N GLU A 373 -15.30 -15.39 8.01
CA GLU A 373 -14.43 -14.96 9.09
C GLU A 373 -14.07 -13.47 8.96
N ASN A 374 -13.90 -12.80 10.10
CA ASN A 374 -13.47 -11.41 10.14
C ASN A 374 -11.97 -11.35 10.40
N ILE A 375 -11.24 -10.86 9.40
CA ILE A 375 -9.88 -10.38 9.53
C ILE A 375 -9.96 -8.86 9.73
N PRO A 376 -9.40 -8.29 10.82
CA PRO A 376 -9.35 -6.84 10.99
C PRO A 376 -8.54 -6.22 9.86
N TRP A 377 -9.01 -5.10 9.30
CA TRP A 377 -8.21 -4.35 8.36
C TRP A 377 -6.91 -3.90 9.03
N HIS A 378 -5.79 -4.30 8.45
CA HIS A 378 -4.47 -3.93 8.92
C HIS A 378 -3.50 -3.70 7.77
N ILE A 379 -2.48 -2.91 8.05
CA ILE A 379 -1.48 -2.46 7.10
C ILE A 379 -0.11 -2.78 7.66
N LEU A 380 0.71 -3.44 6.85
CA LEU A 380 2.09 -3.75 7.18
C LEU A 380 3.03 -2.85 6.37
N ILE A 381 3.88 -2.09 7.06
CA ILE A 381 4.98 -1.32 6.45
C ILE A 381 6.30 -2.07 6.72
N ARG A 382 6.88 -2.68 5.67
CA ARG A 382 8.08 -3.52 5.75
C ARG A 382 9.28 -2.79 5.19
N TRP A 383 10.31 -2.56 6.00
CA TRP A 383 11.52 -1.83 5.58
C TRP A 383 12.49 -2.74 4.81
N ARG A 384 12.68 -2.46 3.53
CA ARG A 384 13.51 -3.23 2.60
C ARG A 384 14.96 -2.73 2.61
N THR A 385 15.56 -2.82 3.80
CA THR A 385 16.92 -2.30 4.08
C THR A 385 18.03 -3.35 3.98
N SER A 386 17.67 -4.63 3.81
CA SER A 386 18.63 -5.73 3.67
C SER A 386 18.18 -6.72 2.60
N ASN A 387 19.15 -7.24 1.85
CA ASN A 387 18.95 -8.36 0.96
C ASN A 387 19.25 -9.69 1.70
N PRO A 388 18.47 -10.74 1.48
CA PRO A 388 18.69 -12.04 2.10
C PRO A 388 20.01 -12.66 1.63
N ALA A 389 20.75 -13.32 2.52
CA ALA A 389 21.96 -14.07 2.19
C ALA A 389 21.69 -15.58 2.08
N GLY A 390 22.74 -16.36 1.80
CA GLY A 390 22.63 -17.81 1.59
C GLY A 390 22.15 -18.60 2.83
N PHE A 391 22.36 -18.08 4.04
CA PHE A 391 21.91 -18.70 5.29
C PHE A 391 20.38 -18.79 5.36
N GLU A 392 19.69 -17.69 5.04
CA GLU A 392 18.23 -17.61 5.08
C GLU A 392 17.58 -18.53 4.03
N GLY A 393 18.23 -18.71 2.87
CA GLY A 393 17.73 -19.56 1.79
C GLY A 393 17.64 -21.03 2.16
N GLY A 394 18.67 -21.58 2.82
CA GLY A 394 18.73 -23.00 3.19
C GLY A 394 17.97 -23.35 4.47
N THR A 395 17.92 -22.45 5.45
CA THR A 395 17.34 -22.73 6.78
C THR A 395 15.91 -22.26 6.96
N ARG A 396 15.46 -21.30 6.15
CA ARG A 396 14.21 -20.54 6.36
C ARG A 396 14.16 -19.80 7.71
N ILE A 397 15.30 -19.64 8.37
CA ILE A 397 15.49 -18.75 9.52
C ILE A 397 16.03 -17.44 8.97
N TYR A 398 15.30 -16.35 9.17
CA TYR A 398 15.71 -15.04 8.67
C TYR A 398 16.52 -14.27 9.70
N VAL A 399 17.48 -13.46 9.25
CA VAL A 399 18.24 -12.58 10.13
C VAL A 399 17.75 -11.15 9.96
N ASN A 400 17.25 -10.57 11.05
CA ASN A 400 16.86 -9.16 11.09
C ASN A 400 17.85 -8.39 11.98
N PRO A 401 18.63 -7.43 11.44
CA PRO A 401 19.61 -6.66 12.21
C PRO A 401 18.98 -5.64 13.18
N VAL A 402 17.67 -5.37 13.07
CA VAL A 402 16.96 -4.43 13.93
C VAL A 402 16.03 -5.22 14.84
N SER A 403 16.28 -5.16 16.14
CA SER A 403 15.38 -5.78 17.12
C SER A 403 14.05 -5.02 17.18
N PRO A 404 12.95 -5.66 17.64
CA PRO A 404 11.67 -4.97 17.75
C PRO A 404 11.72 -3.69 18.59
N ASN A 405 12.39 -3.72 19.75
CA ASN A 405 12.62 -2.54 20.58
C ASN A 405 13.44 -1.47 19.84
N ALA A 406 14.50 -1.87 19.11
CA ALA A 406 15.32 -0.92 18.37
C ALA A 406 14.56 -0.24 17.22
N LEU A 407 13.60 -0.94 16.57
CA LEU A 407 12.74 -0.32 15.56
C LEU A 407 11.80 0.72 16.21
N ARG A 408 11.15 0.34 17.32
CA ARG A 408 10.30 1.24 18.10
C ARG A 408 11.07 2.51 18.51
N ASP A 409 12.26 2.34 19.07
CA ASP A 409 13.08 3.43 19.61
C ASP A 409 13.67 4.33 18.50
N LYS A 410 13.70 3.87 17.25
CA LYS A 410 14.01 4.72 16.09
C LYS A 410 12.82 5.59 15.67
N ILE A 411 11.59 5.10 15.82
CA ILE A 411 10.37 5.76 15.34
C ILE A 411 9.85 6.76 16.37
N VAL A 412 9.79 6.37 17.65
CA VAL A 412 9.17 7.18 18.71
C VAL A 412 9.71 8.61 18.81
N PRO A 413 11.04 8.86 18.83
CA PRO A 413 11.56 10.23 18.88
C PRO A 413 11.14 11.08 17.68
N ARG A 414 11.10 10.46 16.48
CA ARG A 414 10.67 11.13 15.25
C ARG A 414 9.18 11.47 15.29
N LEU A 415 8.33 10.60 15.83
CA LEU A 415 6.91 10.91 16.01
C LEU A 415 6.69 12.11 16.94
N PHE A 416 7.37 12.16 18.08
CA PHE A 416 7.28 13.32 18.98
C PHE A 416 7.76 14.62 18.31
N GLU A 417 8.86 14.57 17.57
CA GLU A 417 9.36 15.71 16.81
C GLU A 417 8.34 16.20 15.77
N LEU A 418 7.76 15.29 14.99
CA LEU A 418 6.79 15.60 13.95
C LEU A 418 5.47 16.14 14.53
N LYS A 419 5.00 15.57 15.65
CA LYS A 419 3.82 16.05 16.40
C LYS A 419 4.04 17.48 16.88
N ASN A 420 5.21 17.77 17.47
CA ASN A 420 5.55 19.12 17.93
C ASN A 420 5.70 20.13 16.77
N GLN A 421 6.06 19.67 15.57
CA GLN A 421 6.09 20.49 14.35
C GLN A 421 4.72 20.66 13.68
N GLY A 422 3.67 19.99 14.17
CA GLY A 422 2.34 19.99 13.54
C GLY A 422 2.32 19.31 12.17
N LYS A 423 3.27 18.41 11.89
CA LYS A 423 3.38 17.71 10.60
C LYS A 423 2.56 16.43 10.53
N ILE A 424 2.20 15.87 11.67
CA ILE A 424 1.34 14.69 11.82
C ILE A 424 0.21 15.06 12.78
N GLU A 425 -0.89 14.30 12.73
CA GLU A 425 -1.98 14.48 13.68
C GLU A 425 -1.58 14.17 15.12
N ALA A 426 -2.30 14.77 16.06
CA ALA A 426 -2.04 14.60 17.48
C ALA A 426 -2.76 13.37 18.03
N PHE A 427 -1.99 12.37 18.43
CA PHE A 427 -2.46 11.18 19.14
C PHE A 427 -1.44 10.72 20.19
N PRO A 428 -1.83 9.84 21.12
CA PRO A 428 -0.92 9.18 22.04
C PRO A 428 0.27 8.47 21.36
N ILE A 429 1.50 8.79 21.79
CA ILE A 429 2.75 8.17 21.34
C ILE A 429 3.44 7.44 22.51
N ALA A 430 3.95 6.24 22.25
CA ALA A 430 4.69 5.42 23.20
C ALA A 430 3.95 5.23 24.55
N TRP A 431 4.52 5.72 25.65
CA TRP A 431 3.93 5.59 27.00
C TRP A 431 2.60 6.35 27.19
N GLU A 432 2.24 7.24 26.26
CA GLU A 432 0.93 7.89 26.25
C GLU A 432 -0.18 6.92 25.80
N CYS A 433 0.16 5.84 25.08
CA CYS A 433 -0.80 4.92 24.48
C CYS A 433 -1.58 4.14 25.57
N PRO A 434 -2.93 4.10 25.51
CA PRO A 434 -3.73 3.35 26.46
C PRO A 434 -3.41 1.85 26.53
N CYS A 435 -3.03 1.24 25.39
CA CYS A 435 -2.72 -0.19 25.28
C CYS A 435 -3.80 -1.08 25.91
N GLN A 436 -5.08 -0.74 25.73
CA GLN A 436 -6.17 -1.49 26.34
C GLN A 436 -6.20 -2.91 25.78
N PRO A 437 -6.27 -3.96 26.63
CA PRO A 437 -6.41 -5.32 26.16
C PRO A 437 -7.64 -5.50 25.28
N ASN A 438 -7.47 -6.21 24.17
CA ASN A 438 -8.49 -6.49 23.17
C ASN A 438 -9.04 -5.23 22.47
N ALA A 439 -8.16 -4.29 22.13
CA ALA A 439 -8.52 -3.06 21.43
C ALA A 439 -9.13 -3.26 20.03
N LEU A 440 -8.92 -4.41 19.38
CA LEU A 440 -9.43 -4.70 18.04
C LEU A 440 -10.83 -5.32 18.12
N ARG A 441 -11.84 -4.68 17.51
CA ARG A 441 -13.27 -5.05 17.67
C ARG A 441 -13.85 -5.93 16.55
N TYR A 442 -13.04 -6.38 15.60
CA TYR A 442 -13.41 -7.24 14.46
C TYR A 442 -14.22 -8.51 14.80
N ILE A 443 -14.20 -8.98 16.05
CA ILE A 443 -14.94 -10.17 16.50
C ILE A 443 -16.45 -9.94 16.46
N VAL A 444 -16.91 -8.71 16.70
CA VAL A 444 -18.34 -8.33 16.63
C VAL A 444 -18.81 -8.47 15.18
N GLY A 445 -18.02 -7.92 14.25
CA GLY A 445 -18.23 -8.01 12.82
C GLY A 445 -19.32 -7.10 12.28
N SER A 446 -19.15 -6.63 11.05
CA SER A 446 -20.14 -5.88 10.29
C SER A 446 -20.62 -6.57 9.02
N LYS A 447 -20.16 -7.80 8.77
CA LYS A 447 -20.51 -8.52 7.54
C LYS A 447 -22.01 -8.90 7.57
N PRO A 448 -22.73 -8.71 6.45
CA PRO A 448 -24.15 -9.02 6.35
C PRO A 448 -24.49 -10.51 6.51
#